data_AF-A0A9Q0TUH3-F1
#
_entry.id   AF-A0A9Q0TUH3-F1
#
_cell.length_a   1.000
_cell.length_b   1.000
_cell.length_c   1.000
_cell.angle_alpha   90.00
_cell.angle_beta   90.00
_cell.angle_gamma   90.00
#
_symmetry.space_group_name_H-M   'P 1'
#
loop_
_entity.id
_entity.type
_entity.pdbx_description
1 polymer ?
#
loop_
_entity_poly.entity_id
_entity_poly.type
_entity_poly.pdbx_seq_one_letter_code
_entity_poly.pdbx_strand_id
1 'polypeptide(L)'
;MQFFWDAIQQQPNSTATDKIVWMKHPSGQFKVKSAWEAIRERRPQNIVHKLLWFPNHIPRHSFILWLATQGRLKTSDRAYGQGINQRAHLQWCNTDWLNLIAWAATKWDNKKNFSHLTARLVLAATVYFLWYERNQRIFDNNFRTSAQLTEEIYQLLRLHLQTMGKEYPSSAQHRVAWNLHG
;
A
#
# COMPACT_ATOMS: atom_id res chain seq x y z
N MET A 1 -49.83 14.13 25.18
CA MET A 1 -49.35 13.76 23.82
C MET A 1 -48.86 14.98 23.00
N GLN A 2 -48.45 16.09 23.63
CA GLN A 2 -48.13 17.35 22.92
C GLN A 2 -46.65 17.46 22.47
N PHE A 3 -45.74 16.63 23.01
CA PHE A 3 -44.30 16.91 22.96
C PHE A 3 -43.57 16.59 21.64
N PHE A 4 -44.19 15.86 20.70
CA PHE A 4 -43.49 15.45 19.47
C PHE A 4 -43.54 16.50 18.35
N TRP A 5 -44.64 17.28 18.29
CA TRP A 5 -44.86 18.27 17.23
C TRP A 5 -44.05 19.55 17.42
N ASP A 6 -43.72 19.91 18.66
CA ASP A 6 -42.90 21.10 18.97
C ASP A 6 -41.42 20.95 18.55
N ALA A 7 -40.97 19.74 18.23
CA ALA A 7 -39.61 19.47 17.74
C ALA A 7 -39.45 19.70 16.22
N ILE A 8 -40.55 19.83 15.48
CA ILE A 8 -40.53 20.00 14.03
C ILE A 8 -40.50 21.50 13.71
N GLN A 9 -39.31 22.03 13.42
CA GLN A 9 -39.12 23.45 13.09
C GLN A 9 -39.60 23.88 11.69
N GLN A 10 -40.13 22.96 10.88
CA GLN A 10 -40.62 23.25 9.53
C GLN A 10 -42.14 23.04 9.47
N GLN A 11 -42.87 24.11 9.13
CA GLN A 11 -44.31 24.01 8.86
C GLN A 11 -44.54 23.49 7.43
N PRO A 12 -45.33 22.42 7.24
CA PRO A 12 -45.62 21.88 5.91
C PRO A 12 -46.48 22.86 5.12
N ASN A 13 -45.98 23.29 3.96
CA ASN A 13 -46.72 24.13 3.02
C ASN A 13 -47.46 23.25 2.01
N SER A 14 -48.78 23.14 2.16
CA SER A 14 -49.67 22.36 1.30
C SER A 14 -49.75 22.84 -0.15
N THR A 15 -49.27 24.05 -0.45
CA THR A 15 -49.25 24.62 -1.80
C THR A 15 -47.89 24.47 -2.50
N ALA A 16 -46.86 24.06 -1.77
CA ALA A 16 -45.54 23.85 -2.34
C ALA A 16 -45.40 22.40 -2.83
N THR A 17 -44.76 22.20 -3.99
CA THR A 17 -44.43 20.85 -4.48
C THR A 17 -43.30 20.24 -3.67
N ASP A 18 -43.39 18.93 -3.41
CA ASP A 18 -42.35 18.16 -2.74
C ASP A 18 -41.02 18.27 -3.49
N LYS A 19 -39.95 18.54 -2.76
CA LYS A 19 -38.59 18.63 -3.30
C LYS A 19 -37.67 17.70 -2.53
N ILE A 20 -36.95 16.86 -3.27
CA ILE A 20 -35.87 16.05 -2.71
C ILE A 20 -34.67 16.96 -2.47
N VAL A 21 -34.25 17.10 -1.21
CA VAL A 21 -33.12 17.94 -0.80
C VAL A 21 -32.06 17.08 -0.11
N TRP A 22 -30.82 17.18 -0.57
CA TRP A 22 -29.69 16.49 0.04
C TRP A 22 -29.22 17.23 1.30
N MET A 23 -29.59 16.69 2.47
CA MET A 23 -29.33 17.33 3.77
C MET A 23 -27.85 17.37 4.21
N LYS A 24 -26.96 16.63 3.54
CA LYS A 24 -25.54 16.55 3.93
C LYS A 24 -24.64 17.53 3.17
N HIS A 25 -25.22 18.46 2.40
CA HIS A 25 -24.48 19.52 1.72
C HIS A 25 -25.25 20.86 1.79
N PRO A 26 -24.59 22.00 2.06
CA PRO A 26 -25.27 23.30 2.22
C PRO A 26 -26.09 23.77 1.02
N SER A 27 -25.74 23.34 -0.20
CA SER A 27 -26.50 23.71 -1.41
C SER A 27 -27.79 22.90 -1.60
N GLY A 28 -28.08 21.92 -0.75
CA GLY A 28 -29.22 21.01 -0.94
C GLY A 28 -29.11 20.06 -2.14
N GLN A 29 -28.04 20.17 -2.94
CA GLN A 29 -27.78 19.31 -4.08
C GLN A 29 -26.92 18.11 -3.68
N PHE A 30 -27.22 16.97 -4.29
CA PHE A 30 -26.42 15.76 -4.10
C PHE A 30 -25.00 15.95 -4.62
N LYS A 31 -24.01 15.54 -3.82
CA LYS A 31 -22.61 15.45 -4.24
C LYS A 31 -22.02 14.14 -3.75
N VAL A 32 -21.34 13.41 -4.63
CA VAL A 32 -20.68 12.12 -4.31
C VAL A 32 -19.76 12.23 -3.10
N LYS A 33 -18.97 13.31 -2.99
CA LYS A 33 -18.11 13.55 -1.83
C LYS A 33 -18.89 13.62 -0.51
N SER A 34 -20.00 14.36 -0.49
CA SER A 34 -20.84 14.52 0.70
C SER A 34 -21.59 13.23 1.05
N ALA A 35 -22.07 12.50 0.04
CA ALA A 35 -22.64 11.18 0.21
C ALA A 35 -21.63 10.19 0.81
N TRP A 36 -20.42 10.15 0.25
CA TRP A 36 -19.32 9.34 0.76
C TRP A 36 -18.97 9.69 2.21
N GLU A 37 -18.88 10.98 2.53
CA GLU A 37 -18.62 11.46 3.89
C GLU A 37 -19.73 11.11 4.89
N ALA A 38 -20.98 11.03 4.42
CA ALA A 38 -22.12 10.66 5.25
C ALA A 38 -22.23 9.15 5.52
N ILE A 39 -21.83 8.30 4.56
CA ILE A 39 -21.93 6.84 4.71
C ILE A 39 -20.66 6.22 5.30
N ARG A 40 -19.49 6.88 5.19
CA ARG A 40 -18.23 6.29 5.62
C ARG A 40 -18.11 6.29 7.15
N GLU A 41 -17.67 5.17 7.69
CA GLU A 41 -17.09 5.14 9.03
C GLU A 41 -15.66 5.70 8.97
N ARG A 42 -15.39 6.80 9.68
CA ARG A 42 -14.03 7.32 9.80
C ARG A 42 -13.21 6.41 10.71
N ARG A 43 -12.27 5.67 10.13
CA ARG A 43 -11.26 4.90 10.86
C ARG A 43 -9.98 5.73 11.03
N PRO A 44 -9.18 5.46 12.07
CA PRO A 44 -7.87 6.10 12.23
C PRO A 44 -7.02 5.87 10.98
N GLN A 45 -6.19 6.84 10.63
CA GLN A 45 -5.31 6.76 9.48
C GLN A 45 -4.34 5.57 9.65
N ASN A 46 -4.41 4.61 8.74
CA ASN A 46 -3.54 3.44 8.79
C ASN A 46 -2.10 3.87 8.49
N ILE A 47 -1.17 3.61 9.41
CA ILE A 47 0.27 3.93 9.26
C ILE A 47 0.89 3.28 8.02
N VAL A 48 0.34 2.15 7.58
CA VAL A 48 0.87 1.34 6.48
C VAL A 48 0.55 1.96 5.10
N HIS A 49 -0.35 2.94 4.98
CA HIS A 49 -0.69 3.52 3.67
C HIS A 49 0.52 4.20 2.98
N LYS A 50 1.44 4.81 3.74
CA LYS A 50 2.67 5.43 3.19
C LYS A 50 3.69 4.38 2.73
N LEU A 51 3.62 3.19 3.32
CA LEU A 51 4.44 2.04 2.94
C LEU A 51 3.94 1.42 1.63
N LEU A 52 2.63 1.31 1.48
CA LEU A 52 1.98 0.65 0.33
C LEU A 52 1.89 1.56 -0.89
N TRP A 53 1.45 2.80 -0.69
CA TRP A 53 1.02 3.71 -1.74
C TRP A 53 1.92 4.94 -1.75
N PHE A 54 3.01 4.85 -2.52
CA PHE A 54 4.01 5.91 -2.68
C PHE A 54 4.25 6.19 -4.17
N PRO A 55 4.81 7.35 -4.55
CA PRO A 55 5.15 7.61 -5.95
C PRO A 55 6.07 6.51 -6.49
N ASN A 56 5.81 6.05 -7.73
CA ASN A 56 6.59 4.98 -8.38
C ASN A 56 6.51 3.60 -7.68
N HIS A 57 5.51 3.34 -6.83
CA HIS A 57 5.23 1.97 -6.37
C HIS A 57 4.76 1.09 -7.54
N ILE A 58 4.95 -0.22 -7.44
CA ILE A 58 4.44 -1.20 -8.41
C ILE A 58 3.04 -1.64 -7.95
N PRO A 59 1.94 -1.27 -8.64
CA PRO A 59 0.58 -1.44 -8.10
C PRO A 59 0.24 -2.89 -7.74
N ARG A 60 0.62 -3.86 -8.58
CA ARG A 60 0.38 -5.29 -8.32
C ARG A 60 1.12 -5.76 -7.05
N HIS A 61 2.36 -5.32 -6.84
CA HIS A 61 3.13 -5.71 -5.67
C HIS A 61 2.58 -5.06 -4.40
N SER A 62 2.25 -3.76 -4.45
CA SER A 62 1.63 -3.06 -3.32
C SER A 62 0.27 -3.64 -2.96
N PHE A 63 -0.52 -4.10 -3.94
CA PHE A 63 -1.79 -4.79 -3.69
C PHE A 63 -1.61 -6.11 -2.93
N ILE A 64 -0.65 -6.94 -3.35
CA ILE A 64 -0.35 -8.20 -2.64
C ILE A 64 0.23 -7.92 -1.24
N LEU A 65 1.11 -6.91 -1.11
CA LEU A 65 1.60 -6.48 0.21
C LEU A 65 0.45 -6.01 1.11
N TRP A 66 -0.52 -5.27 0.58
CA TRP A 66 -1.71 -4.88 1.32
C TRP A 66 -2.51 -6.11 1.79
N LEU A 67 -2.72 -7.12 0.95
CA LEU A 67 -3.36 -8.38 1.38
C LEU A 67 -2.58 -9.06 2.51
N ALA A 68 -1.25 -9.00 2.48
CA ALA A 68 -0.39 -9.49 3.56
C ALA A 68 -0.70 -8.80 4.90
N THR A 69 -0.91 -7.47 4.89
CA THR A 69 -1.27 -6.70 6.10
C THR A 69 -2.60 -7.13 6.71
N GLN A 70 -3.48 -7.72 5.92
CA GLN A 70 -4.78 -8.20 6.36
C GLN A 70 -4.71 -9.66 6.88
N GLY A 71 -3.51 -10.23 7.01
CA GLY A 71 -3.31 -11.62 7.42
C GLY A 71 -3.78 -12.64 6.37
N ARG A 72 -4.03 -12.20 5.13
CA ARG A 72 -4.59 -13.05 4.07
C ARG A 72 -3.55 -13.86 3.29
N LEU A 73 -2.28 -13.77 3.69
CA LEU A 73 -1.18 -14.53 3.10
C LEU A 73 -0.51 -15.38 4.19
N LYS A 74 -0.63 -16.71 4.09
CA LYS A 74 0.20 -17.65 4.84
C LYS A 74 1.58 -17.73 4.18
N THR A 75 2.45 -16.78 4.48
CA THR A 75 3.84 -16.76 3.99
C THR A 75 4.78 -17.01 5.16
N SER A 76 4.93 -18.26 5.60
CA SER A 76 5.91 -18.64 6.64
C SER A 76 7.37 -18.46 6.18
N ASP A 77 7.61 -18.29 4.89
CA ASP A 77 8.91 -18.56 4.29
C ASP A 77 9.77 -17.28 4.22
N ARG A 78 10.29 -16.83 5.38
CA ARG A 78 11.21 -15.68 5.46
C ARG A 78 12.57 -15.92 4.81
N ALA A 79 12.97 -17.19 4.66
CA ALA A 79 14.28 -17.55 4.10
C ALA A 79 14.52 -16.93 2.71
N TYR A 80 13.46 -16.72 1.92
CA TYR A 80 13.56 -16.15 0.58
C TYR A 80 13.85 -14.65 0.55
N GLY A 81 13.54 -13.90 1.61
CA GLY A 81 13.82 -12.45 1.66
C GLY A 81 15.28 -12.10 1.98
N GLN A 82 16.04 -13.03 2.56
CA GLN A 82 17.41 -12.75 3.03
C GLN A 82 18.36 -12.42 1.88
N GLY A 83 18.27 -13.12 0.75
CA GLY A 83 19.15 -12.91 -0.41
C GLY A 83 19.01 -11.51 -1.01
N ILE A 84 17.77 -11.06 -1.23
CA ILE A 84 17.53 -9.72 -1.78
C ILE A 84 17.88 -8.62 -0.77
N ASN A 85 17.68 -8.85 0.52
CA ASN A 85 18.09 -7.90 1.56
C ASN A 85 19.60 -7.70 1.60
N GLN A 86 20.37 -8.78 1.50
CA GLN A 86 21.84 -8.69 1.44
C GLN A 86 22.29 -7.89 0.22
N ARG A 87 21.72 -8.16 -0.96
CA ARG A 87 22.03 -7.41 -2.19
C ARG A 87 21.64 -5.94 -2.12
N ALA A 88 20.48 -5.64 -1.54
CA ALA A 88 20.00 -4.28 -1.38
C ALA A 88 20.65 -3.53 -0.19
N HIS A 89 21.54 -4.19 0.55
CA HIS A 89 22.11 -3.71 1.81
C HIS A 89 21.06 -3.28 2.84
N LEU A 90 19.97 -4.05 2.94
CA LEU A 90 18.89 -3.85 3.89
C LEU A 90 18.99 -4.85 5.05
N GLN A 91 18.60 -4.40 6.24
CA GLN A 91 18.41 -5.27 7.41
C GLN A 91 16.96 -5.24 7.85
N TRP A 92 16.30 -6.41 7.80
CA TRP A 92 14.95 -6.58 8.33
C TRP A 92 15.00 -7.11 9.75
N CYS A 93 14.04 -6.70 10.58
CA CYS A 93 13.85 -7.31 11.88
C CYS A 93 13.38 -8.77 11.72
N ASN A 94 13.88 -9.66 12.57
CA ASN A 94 13.48 -11.08 12.56
C ASN A 94 12.14 -11.28 13.28
N THR A 95 11.05 -10.78 12.68
CA THR A 95 9.69 -10.84 13.24
C THR A 95 8.66 -11.21 12.17
N ASP A 96 7.44 -11.60 12.55
CA ASP A 96 6.39 -11.98 11.59
C ASP A 96 6.03 -10.86 10.63
N TRP A 97 5.35 -11.19 9.53
CA TRP A 97 5.04 -10.21 8.50
C TRP A 97 4.25 -9.01 9.03
N LEU A 98 3.33 -9.20 9.97
CA LEU A 98 2.54 -8.10 10.49
C LEU A 98 3.44 -7.14 11.28
N ASN A 99 4.29 -7.68 12.15
CA ASN A 99 5.25 -6.90 12.92
C ASN A 99 6.35 -6.26 12.04
N LEU A 100 6.81 -6.94 10.99
CA LEU A 100 7.79 -6.42 10.04
C LEU A 100 7.19 -5.26 9.24
N ILE A 101 5.95 -5.40 8.77
CA ILE A 101 5.24 -4.36 8.02
C ILE A 101 4.94 -3.16 8.93
N ALA A 102 4.51 -3.40 10.17
CA ALA A 102 4.29 -2.34 11.14
C ALA A 102 5.59 -1.57 11.43
N TRP A 103 6.69 -2.29 11.68
CA TRP A 103 8.02 -1.70 11.85
C TRP A 103 8.45 -0.90 10.62
N ALA A 104 8.33 -1.47 9.42
CA ALA A 104 8.68 -0.81 8.16
C ALA A 104 7.88 0.48 7.95
N ALA A 105 6.58 0.46 8.27
CA ALA A 105 5.71 1.64 8.18
C ALA A 105 6.16 2.79 9.09
N THR A 106 6.81 2.49 10.21
CA THR A 106 7.39 3.51 11.12
C THR A 106 8.80 3.94 10.74
N LYS A 107 9.58 3.07 10.08
CA LYS A 107 10.98 3.35 9.73
C LYS A 107 11.16 4.01 8.37
N TRP A 108 10.33 3.68 7.37
CA TRP A 108 10.52 4.12 5.98
C TRP A 108 9.47 5.14 5.54
N ASP A 109 9.44 6.29 6.20
CA ASP A 109 8.40 7.32 5.99
C ASP A 109 8.84 8.48 5.07
N ASN A 110 10.14 8.76 4.98
CA ASN A 110 10.69 9.85 4.17
C ASN A 110 10.53 9.57 2.67
N LYS A 111 9.65 10.34 2.02
CA LYS A 111 9.31 10.19 0.61
C LYS A 111 10.45 10.54 -0.35
N LYS A 112 11.42 11.37 0.04
CA LYS A 112 12.54 11.79 -0.82
C LYS A 112 13.79 10.94 -0.63
N ASN A 113 13.80 10.06 0.37
CA ASN A 113 14.95 9.23 0.69
C ASN A 113 15.00 8.00 -0.23
N PHE A 114 16.08 7.86 -0.98
CA PHE A 114 16.29 6.74 -1.91
C PHE A 114 16.33 5.38 -1.19
N SER A 115 16.99 5.28 -0.04
CA SER A 115 17.03 4.03 0.75
C SER A 115 15.63 3.62 1.23
N HIS A 116 14.79 4.58 1.61
CA HIS A 116 13.41 4.31 2.01
C HIS A 116 12.55 3.89 0.81
N LEU A 117 12.79 4.47 -0.37
CA LEU A 117 12.17 4.05 -1.62
C LEU A 117 12.54 2.60 -1.96
N THR A 118 13.84 2.29 -2.01
CA THR A 118 14.30 0.93 -2.34
C THR A 118 13.84 -0.09 -1.32
N ALA A 119 13.86 0.23 -0.02
CA ALA A 119 13.41 -0.68 1.01
C ALA A 119 11.91 -1.03 0.90
N ARG A 120 11.06 -0.04 0.59
CA ARG A 120 9.63 -0.26 0.34
C ARG A 120 9.40 -1.12 -0.90
N LEU A 121 10.13 -0.86 -1.98
CA LEU A 121 10.07 -1.64 -3.22
C LEU A 121 10.51 -3.09 -3.00
N VAL A 122 11.63 -3.31 -2.30
CA VAL A 122 12.14 -4.66 -1.97
C VAL A 122 11.15 -5.43 -1.12
N LEU A 123 10.55 -4.80 -0.10
CA LEU A 123 9.54 -5.43 0.73
C LEU A 123 8.31 -5.86 -0.09
N ALA A 124 7.76 -4.95 -0.90
CA ALA A 124 6.59 -5.23 -1.73
C ALA A 124 6.87 -6.32 -2.77
N ALA A 125 8.01 -6.26 -3.46
CA ALA A 125 8.42 -7.26 -4.43
C ALA A 125 8.63 -8.63 -3.79
N THR A 126 9.31 -8.71 -2.65
CA THR A 126 9.54 -9.98 -1.96
C THR A 126 8.23 -10.67 -1.60
N VAL A 127 7.29 -9.94 -1.01
CA VAL A 127 5.98 -10.49 -0.64
C VAL A 127 5.20 -10.94 -1.90
N TYR A 128 5.26 -10.16 -2.98
CA TYR A 128 4.65 -10.54 -4.25
C TYR A 128 5.24 -11.82 -4.83
N PHE A 129 6.56 -11.92 -4.95
CA PHE A 129 7.22 -13.09 -5.56
C PHE A 129 7.04 -14.35 -4.71
N LEU A 130 7.01 -14.23 -3.38
CA LEU A 130 6.65 -15.33 -2.50
C LEU A 130 5.23 -15.83 -2.73
N TRP A 131 4.27 -14.91 -2.83
CA TRP A 131 2.89 -15.27 -3.16
C TRP A 131 2.78 -15.90 -4.55
N TYR A 132 3.47 -15.34 -5.54
CA TYR A 132 3.47 -15.82 -6.91
C TYR A 132 4.07 -17.23 -6.99
N GLU A 133 5.21 -17.45 -6.36
CA GLU A 133 5.86 -18.77 -6.28
C GLU A 133 4.96 -19.80 -5.60
N ARG A 134 4.35 -19.47 -4.46
CA ARG A 134 3.43 -20.37 -3.78
C ARG A 134 2.28 -20.81 -4.70
N ASN A 135 1.71 -19.88 -5.46
CA ASN A 135 0.62 -20.20 -6.39
C ASN A 135 1.12 -21.04 -7.57
N GLN A 136 2.28 -20.73 -8.13
CA GLN A 136 2.91 -21.53 -9.20
C GLN A 136 3.15 -22.98 -8.76
N ARG A 137 3.60 -23.20 -7.51
CA ARG A 137 3.78 -24.55 -6.97
C ARG A 137 2.47 -25.33 -6.83
N ILE A 138 1.40 -24.64 -6.43
CA ILE A 138 0.08 -25.26 -6.23
C ILE A 138 -0.59 -25.61 -7.56
N PHE A 139 -0.50 -24.74 -8.55
CA PHE A 139 -1.28 -24.84 -9.77
C PHE A 139 -0.50 -25.35 -10.99
N ASP A 140 0.81 -25.09 -11.05
CA ASP A 140 1.64 -25.33 -12.24
C ASP A 140 2.81 -26.30 -11.98
N ASN A 141 2.98 -26.82 -10.75
CA ASN A 141 4.10 -27.68 -10.32
C ASN A 141 5.49 -27.13 -10.71
N ASN A 142 5.62 -25.80 -10.82
CA ASN A 142 6.86 -25.12 -11.12
C ASN A 142 7.52 -24.64 -9.82
N PHE A 143 8.79 -25.01 -9.63
CA PHE A 143 9.53 -24.73 -8.41
C PHE A 143 10.82 -23.99 -8.75
N ARG A 144 10.86 -22.70 -8.43
CA ARG A 144 12.09 -21.91 -8.52
C ARG A 144 12.84 -21.91 -7.20
N THR A 145 14.17 -21.83 -7.32
CA THR A 145 15.08 -21.71 -6.20
C THR A 145 15.05 -20.30 -5.60
N SER A 146 15.50 -20.17 -4.35
CA SER A 146 15.63 -18.86 -3.69
C SER A 146 16.59 -17.92 -4.43
N ALA A 147 17.65 -18.45 -5.04
CA ALA A 147 18.60 -17.70 -5.85
C ALA A 147 17.95 -17.13 -7.12
N GLN A 148 17.16 -17.95 -7.84
CA GLN A 148 16.43 -17.50 -9.03
C GLN A 148 15.43 -16.39 -8.68
N LEU A 149 14.63 -16.57 -7.62
CA LEU A 149 13.69 -15.54 -7.18
C LEU A 149 14.40 -14.26 -6.76
N THR A 150 15.54 -14.37 -6.07
CA THR A 150 16.35 -13.21 -5.67
C THR A 150 16.88 -12.45 -6.89
N GLU A 151 17.32 -13.18 -7.92
CA GLU A 151 17.78 -12.58 -9.18
C GLU A 151 16.64 -11.89 -9.93
N GLU A 152 15.48 -12.54 -10.05
CA GLU A 152 14.30 -11.96 -10.70
C GLU A 152 13.83 -10.68 -10.00
N ILE A 153 13.74 -10.68 -8.66
CA ILE A 153 13.39 -9.49 -7.88
C ILE A 153 14.43 -8.39 -8.10
N TYR A 154 15.72 -8.73 -8.06
CA TYR A 154 16.80 -7.76 -8.22
C TYR A 154 16.75 -7.09 -9.60
N GLN A 155 16.63 -7.86 -10.68
CA GLN A 155 16.59 -7.31 -12.04
C GLN A 155 15.34 -6.44 -12.26
N LEU A 156 14.17 -6.90 -11.77
CA LEU A 156 12.93 -6.12 -11.85
C LEU A 156 13.08 -4.77 -11.15
N LEU A 157 13.61 -4.77 -9.93
CA LEU A 157 13.78 -3.54 -9.16
C LEU A 157 14.87 -2.64 -9.72
N ARG A 158 15.97 -3.20 -10.22
CA ARG A 158 17.02 -2.46 -10.91
C ARG A 158 16.46 -1.70 -12.11
N LEU A 159 15.74 -2.39 -12.99
CA LEU A 159 15.13 -1.77 -14.17
C LEU A 159 14.11 -0.70 -13.75
N HIS A 160 13.27 -1.00 -12.76
CA HIS A 160 12.30 -0.04 -12.23
C HIS A 160 12.97 1.23 -11.69
N LEU A 161 14.06 1.09 -10.92
CA LEU A 161 14.82 2.22 -10.38
C LEU A 161 15.50 3.04 -11.48
N GLN A 162 15.96 2.42 -12.57
CA GLN A 162 16.51 3.14 -13.73
C GLN A 162 15.47 4.05 -14.38
N THR A 163 14.20 3.61 -14.47
CA THR A 163 13.12 4.42 -15.05
C THR A 163 12.77 5.65 -14.20
N MET A 164 13.08 5.65 -12.90
CA MET A 164 12.75 6.76 -11.99
C MET A 164 13.73 7.93 -12.05
N GLY A 165 14.89 7.78 -12.71
CA GLY A 165 15.81 8.89 -13.02
C GLY A 165 16.16 9.82 -11.84
N LYS A 166 16.44 11.10 -12.16
CA LYS A 166 16.91 12.14 -11.23
C LYS A 166 15.90 12.55 -10.14
N GLU A 167 14.69 11.97 -10.10
CA GLU A 167 13.67 12.29 -9.09
C GLU A 167 14.16 12.02 -7.65
N TYR A 168 15.07 11.05 -7.51
CA TYR A 168 15.61 10.66 -6.22
C TYR A 168 17.14 10.73 -6.23
N PRO A 169 17.76 11.59 -5.40
CA PRO A 169 19.21 11.63 -5.30
C PRO A 169 19.73 10.31 -4.71
N SER A 170 20.46 9.56 -5.52
CA SER A 170 21.12 8.31 -5.11
C SER A 170 22.57 8.58 -4.67
N SER A 171 23.05 7.84 -3.67
CA SER A 171 24.46 7.88 -3.25
C SER A 171 25.31 7.00 -4.19
N ALA A 172 26.63 7.16 -4.15
CA ALA A 172 27.54 6.27 -4.90
C ALA A 172 27.34 4.80 -4.52
N GLN A 173 27.13 4.53 -3.22
CA GLN A 173 26.84 3.19 -2.73
C GLN A 173 25.56 2.61 -3.33
N HIS A 174 24.48 3.40 -3.42
CA HIS A 174 23.23 2.95 -4.06
C HIS A 174 23.43 2.64 -5.54
N ARG A 175 24.21 3.45 -6.27
CA ARG A 175 24.50 3.21 -7.69
C ARG A 175 25.27 1.91 -7.92
N VAL A 176 26.25 1.62 -7.08
CA VAL A 176 26.99 0.35 -7.11
C VAL A 176 26.07 -0.82 -6.77
N ALA A 177 25.31 -0.73 -5.66
CA ALA A 177 24.46 -1.81 -5.18
C ALA A 177 23.37 -2.23 -6.19
N TRP A 178 22.82 -1.26 -6.94
CA TRP A 178 21.77 -1.50 -7.93
C TRP A 178 22.27 -1.50 -9.36
N ASN A 179 23.60 -1.43 -9.58
CA ASN A 179 24.24 -1.30 -10.89
C ASN A 179 23.50 -0.29 -11.80
N LEU A 180 23.33 0.93 -11.27
CA LEU A 180 22.68 2.06 -11.93
C LEU A 180 23.73 2.90 -12.64
N HIS A 181 23.61 3.01 -13.96
CA HIS A 181 24.41 3.96 -14.74
C HIS A 181 23.69 5.30 -14.73
N GLY A 182 24.39 6.35 -14.27
CA GLY A 182 23.89 7.72 -14.20
C GLY A 182 24.37 8.55 -15.38
#